data_AF-A0AA34SAR3-F1
#
_entry.id   AF-A0AA34SAR3-F1
#
_cell.length_a   1.000
_cell.length_b   1.000
_cell.length_c   1.000
_cell.angle_alpha   90.00
_cell.angle_beta   90.00
_cell.angle_gamma   90.00
#
_symmetry.space_group_name_H-M   'P 1'
#
loop_
_entity.id
_entity.type
_entity.pdbx_description
1 polymer ?
#
loop_
_entity_poly.entity_id
_entity_poly.type
_entity_poly.pdbx_seq_one_letter_code
_entity_poly.pdbx_strand_id
1 'polypeptide(L)'
;MFWLLGLMSIAAMGAALIPVTSNGNDIVLGGEDSDEISGGDGADYIDGRGGDDLLSGGRDNDEVIGGAGDDTVFGDAGNDSLFGSIGTDTILGGTGDDQIIGGDGDDIMVGGEGNDSLLGSLGNDAMDGGSGADVLHGGSGDDILNGREADFQTRDYLNGGAGNDILLGGDGDNINGGTGQDIFALLSHATTEVDIDDMTNEDVIVIGYEGSLPELSTITDDGGLHLLADGTSIAYLHGIANLDMSLVQLVAL
;
A
#
# COMPACT_ATOMS: atom_id res chain seq x y z
N MET A 1 10.94 -40.38 -24.68
CA MET A 1 10.27 -39.77 -25.85
C MET A 1 9.01 -39.11 -25.31
N PHE A 2 9.06 -37.77 -25.22
CA PHE A 2 7.99 -36.82 -24.88
C PHE A 2 7.23 -37.01 -23.55
N TRP A 3 7.63 -36.23 -22.54
CA TRP A 3 6.71 -35.67 -21.55
C TRP A 3 6.00 -34.49 -22.22
N LEU A 4 4.68 -34.53 -22.27
CA LEU A 4 3.85 -33.43 -22.76
C LEU A 4 3.55 -32.56 -21.55
N LEU A 5 4.19 -31.38 -21.47
CA LEU A 5 3.77 -30.30 -20.58
C LEU A 5 2.34 -29.92 -21.01
N GLY A 6 1.41 -29.99 -20.06
CA GLY A 6 0.03 -29.60 -20.25
C GLY A 6 -0.07 -28.09 -20.34
N LEU A 7 0.21 -27.52 -21.52
CA LEU A 7 -0.26 -26.19 -21.87
C LEU A 7 -1.78 -26.27 -22.06
N MET A 8 -2.55 -25.93 -21.03
CA MET A 8 -3.95 -25.58 -21.20
C MET A 8 -4.02 -24.15 -21.76
N SER A 9 -3.83 -24.02 -23.08
CA SER A 9 -4.22 -22.81 -23.78
C SER A 9 -5.74 -22.86 -23.99
N ILE A 10 -6.49 -22.20 -23.11
CA ILE A 10 -7.92 -21.92 -23.30
C ILE A 10 -8.01 -20.60 -24.09
N ALA A 11 -7.41 -20.57 -25.28
CA ALA A 11 -7.67 -19.50 -26.21
C ALA A 11 -9.02 -19.79 -26.90
N ALA A 12 -10.06 -19.01 -26.55
CA ALA A 12 -11.32 -18.80 -27.30
C ALA A 12 -12.65 -19.33 -26.69
N MET A 13 -12.87 -19.27 -25.38
CA MET A 13 -14.23 -19.34 -24.83
C MET A 13 -14.40 -18.26 -23.77
N GLY A 14 -15.20 -17.22 -24.05
CA GLY A 14 -15.40 -16.09 -23.12
C GLY A 14 -15.91 -16.52 -21.75
N ALA A 15 -15.65 -15.69 -20.74
CA ALA A 15 -15.90 -15.95 -19.32
C ALA A 15 -15.53 -17.38 -18.90
N ALA A 16 -14.24 -17.65 -18.76
CA ALA A 16 -13.75 -18.95 -18.36
C ALA A 16 -13.40 -18.99 -16.86
N LEU A 17 -14.03 -19.92 -16.14
CA LEU A 17 -13.50 -20.38 -14.86
C LEU A 17 -12.36 -21.36 -15.16
N ILE A 18 -11.12 -21.02 -14.77
CA ILE A 18 -9.91 -21.82 -14.96
C ILE A 18 -9.31 -22.19 -13.58
N PRO A 19 -9.88 -23.20 -12.89
CA PRO A 19 -9.33 -23.65 -11.61
C PRO A 19 -8.24 -24.69 -11.87
N VAL A 20 -7.04 -24.41 -11.37
CA VAL A 20 -5.97 -25.39 -11.30
C VAL A 20 -6.08 -26.15 -9.97
N THR A 21 -5.94 -27.48 -10.03
CA THR A 21 -6.00 -28.34 -8.83
C THR A 21 -4.73 -29.18 -8.66
N SER A 22 -3.66 -28.79 -9.34
CA SER A 22 -2.33 -29.40 -9.16
C SER A 22 -1.72 -28.93 -7.84
N ASN A 23 -0.72 -29.65 -7.36
CA ASN A 23 0.17 -29.20 -6.29
C ASN A 23 1.54 -28.81 -6.83
N GLY A 24 1.59 -28.18 -7.99
CA GLY A 24 2.86 -27.89 -8.64
C GLY A 24 2.72 -26.67 -9.52
N ASN A 25 3.86 -26.03 -9.73
CA ASN A 25 4.00 -24.80 -10.48
C ASN A 25 3.34 -24.89 -11.86
N ASP A 26 2.33 -24.07 -12.06
CA ASP A 26 1.50 -23.99 -13.25
C ASP A 26 1.69 -22.64 -13.96
N ILE A 27 1.35 -22.63 -15.25
CA ILE A 27 1.31 -21.43 -16.07
C ILE A 27 -0.11 -21.33 -16.62
N VAL A 28 -0.84 -20.32 -16.19
CA VAL A 28 -2.23 -20.09 -16.56
C VAL A 28 -2.36 -18.76 -17.28
N LEU A 29 -3.00 -18.78 -18.44
CA LEU A 29 -3.17 -17.60 -19.29
C LEU A 29 -4.65 -17.43 -19.59
N GLY A 30 -5.19 -16.27 -19.26
CA GLY A 30 -6.52 -15.81 -19.60
C GLY A 30 -6.68 -15.42 -21.07
N GLY A 31 -7.81 -14.76 -21.32
CA GLY A 31 -8.33 -14.37 -22.60
C GLY A 31 -8.28 -12.86 -22.87
N GLU A 32 -9.35 -12.34 -23.46
CA GLU A 32 -9.59 -10.89 -23.65
C GLU A 32 -10.98 -10.53 -23.06
N ASP A 33 -11.59 -11.50 -22.35
CA ASP A 33 -12.89 -11.43 -21.72
C ASP A 33 -12.64 -11.70 -20.23
N SER A 34 -13.49 -11.19 -19.33
CA SER A 34 -13.40 -11.43 -17.89
C SER A 34 -13.29 -12.91 -17.52
N ASP A 35 -12.21 -13.30 -16.86
CA ASP A 35 -11.89 -14.67 -16.44
C ASP A 35 -11.89 -14.82 -14.91
N GLU A 36 -12.06 -16.06 -14.43
CA GLU A 36 -11.89 -16.40 -13.02
C GLU A 36 -10.82 -17.50 -12.93
N ILE A 37 -9.65 -17.18 -12.38
CA ILE A 37 -8.46 -18.05 -12.40
C ILE A 37 -7.93 -18.28 -10.99
N SER A 38 -7.54 -19.52 -10.68
CA SER A 38 -6.88 -19.88 -9.42
C SER A 38 -5.73 -20.85 -9.67
N GLY A 39 -4.54 -20.52 -9.16
CA GLY A 39 -3.30 -21.31 -9.26
C GLY A 39 -3.28 -22.53 -8.33
N GLY A 40 -3.62 -22.30 -7.06
CA GLY A 40 -3.82 -23.38 -6.09
C GLY A 40 -2.60 -23.60 -5.20
N ASP A 41 -1.90 -24.73 -5.37
CA ASP A 41 -0.73 -25.08 -4.56
C ASP A 41 0.53 -25.05 -5.46
N GLY A 42 1.59 -24.38 -5.02
CA GLY A 42 2.87 -24.32 -5.72
C GLY A 42 3.08 -22.96 -6.38
N ALA A 43 4.33 -22.61 -6.69
CA ALA A 43 4.66 -21.30 -7.23
C ALA A 43 4.22 -21.17 -8.71
N ASP A 44 3.12 -20.46 -8.91
CA ASP A 44 2.36 -20.35 -10.15
C ASP A 44 2.62 -19.02 -10.89
N TYR A 45 2.36 -19.03 -12.20
CA TYR A 45 2.35 -17.84 -13.04
C TYR A 45 0.97 -17.68 -13.67
N ILE A 46 0.29 -16.57 -13.39
CA ILE A 46 -1.05 -16.25 -13.87
C ILE A 46 -1.02 -14.92 -14.61
N ASP A 47 -1.61 -14.88 -15.80
CA ASP A 47 -1.75 -13.68 -16.64
C ASP A 47 -3.18 -13.60 -17.18
N GLY A 48 -4.00 -12.71 -16.63
CA GLY A 48 -5.41 -12.49 -17.01
C GLY A 48 -5.56 -11.87 -18.40
N ARG A 49 -4.62 -10.99 -18.74
CA ARG A 49 -4.44 -10.25 -19.99
C ARG A 49 -5.44 -9.14 -20.22
N GLY A 50 -6.72 -9.45 -20.39
CA GLY A 50 -7.69 -8.47 -20.82
C GLY A 50 -9.10 -8.88 -20.43
N GLY A 51 -9.91 -7.89 -20.08
CA GLY A 51 -11.18 -8.12 -19.38
C GLY A 51 -11.03 -7.78 -17.90
N ASP A 52 -12.16 -7.70 -17.20
CA ASP A 52 -12.18 -7.49 -15.75
C ASP A 52 -12.09 -8.87 -15.08
N ASP A 53 -10.92 -9.24 -14.58
CA ASP A 53 -10.58 -10.59 -14.14
C ASP A 53 -10.66 -10.77 -12.61
N LEU A 54 -10.85 -12.02 -12.18
CA LEU A 54 -10.73 -12.45 -10.78
C LEU A 54 -9.63 -13.51 -10.67
N LEU A 55 -8.48 -13.15 -10.11
CA LEU A 55 -7.27 -13.96 -10.11
C LEU A 55 -6.80 -14.27 -8.67
N SER A 56 -6.39 -15.51 -8.41
CA SER A 56 -5.82 -15.95 -7.13
C SER A 56 -4.58 -16.82 -7.35
N GLY A 57 -3.45 -16.45 -6.73
CA GLY A 57 -2.22 -17.24 -6.69
C GLY A 57 -2.45 -18.52 -5.89
N GLY A 58 -2.70 -18.38 -4.60
CA GLY A 58 -3.09 -19.48 -3.72
C GLY A 58 -2.08 -19.74 -2.61
N ARG A 59 -1.28 -20.80 -2.71
CA ARG A 59 -0.23 -21.12 -1.73
C ARG A 59 1.11 -21.14 -2.42
N ASP A 60 2.12 -20.80 -1.62
CA ASP A 60 3.51 -20.62 -2.07
C ASP A 60 3.64 -19.32 -2.88
N ASN A 61 4.83 -19.05 -3.42
CA ASN A 61 5.14 -17.73 -3.97
C ASN A 61 4.73 -17.64 -5.44
N ASP A 62 3.74 -16.80 -5.74
CA ASP A 62 3.11 -16.71 -7.04
C ASP A 62 3.45 -15.40 -7.78
N GLU A 63 3.32 -15.43 -9.10
CA GLU A 63 3.35 -14.23 -9.95
C GLU A 63 1.99 -14.10 -10.63
N VAL A 64 1.25 -13.02 -10.33
CA VAL A 64 -0.11 -12.80 -10.84
C VAL A 64 -0.21 -11.44 -11.51
N ILE A 65 -0.64 -11.44 -12.76
CA ILE A 65 -0.80 -10.25 -13.59
C ILE A 65 -2.28 -10.14 -13.99
N GLY A 66 -2.95 -9.05 -13.61
CA GLY A 66 -4.30 -8.68 -14.03
C GLY A 66 -4.35 -8.47 -15.54
N GLY A 67 -3.78 -7.37 -16.00
CA GLY A 67 -3.61 -7.09 -17.42
C GLY A 67 -4.32 -5.80 -17.82
N ALA A 68 -5.46 -5.89 -18.49
CA ALA A 68 -6.18 -4.74 -18.99
C ALA A 68 -7.66 -4.86 -18.68
N GLY A 69 -8.18 -3.98 -17.84
CA GLY A 69 -9.52 -4.09 -17.28
C GLY A 69 -9.46 -3.80 -15.79
N ASP A 70 -10.61 -3.77 -15.14
CA ASP A 70 -10.67 -3.53 -13.70
C ASP A 70 -10.55 -4.88 -12.99
N ASP A 71 -9.35 -5.27 -12.59
CA ASP A 71 -9.03 -6.61 -12.10
C ASP A 71 -9.12 -6.74 -10.57
N THR A 72 -9.42 -7.93 -10.08
CA THR A 72 -9.26 -8.29 -8.67
C THR A 72 -8.23 -9.40 -8.52
N VAL A 73 -7.12 -9.10 -7.86
CA VAL A 73 -5.94 -9.96 -7.73
C VAL A 73 -5.68 -10.32 -6.27
N PHE A 74 -5.56 -11.61 -5.98
CA PHE A 74 -5.20 -12.14 -4.66
C PHE A 74 -3.88 -12.92 -4.74
N GLY A 75 -2.89 -12.58 -3.91
CA GLY A 75 -1.70 -13.42 -3.70
C GLY A 75 -2.00 -14.63 -2.83
N ASP A 76 -2.79 -14.40 -1.78
CA ASP A 76 -3.19 -15.36 -0.74
C ASP A 76 -2.05 -15.66 0.24
N ALA A 77 -1.32 -16.78 0.11
CA ALA A 77 -0.31 -17.18 1.09
C ALA A 77 1.02 -17.50 0.43
N GLY A 78 2.01 -16.65 0.63
CA GLY A 78 3.28 -16.74 -0.07
C GLY A 78 3.96 -15.38 -0.06
N ASN A 79 5.18 -15.32 -0.59
CA ASN A 79 5.77 -14.04 -0.93
C ASN A 79 5.51 -13.81 -2.42
N ASP A 80 4.46 -13.08 -2.73
CA ASP A 80 3.88 -13.00 -4.06
C ASP A 80 4.35 -11.76 -4.84
N SER A 81 4.19 -11.79 -6.15
CA SER A 81 4.44 -10.67 -7.05
C SER A 81 3.19 -10.39 -7.87
N LEU A 82 2.48 -9.31 -7.52
CA LEU A 82 1.16 -8.99 -8.00
C LEU A 82 1.18 -7.68 -8.82
N PHE A 83 0.56 -7.71 -10.00
CA PHE A 83 0.54 -6.58 -10.93
C PHE A 83 -0.88 -6.34 -11.43
N GLY A 84 -1.47 -5.17 -11.18
CA GLY A 84 -2.78 -4.77 -11.75
C GLY A 84 -2.68 -4.46 -13.24
N SER A 85 -1.71 -3.61 -13.59
CA SER A 85 -1.35 -3.14 -14.93
C SER A 85 -2.19 -1.99 -15.46
N ILE A 86 -3.30 -2.19 -16.15
CA ILE A 86 -4.11 -1.10 -16.72
C ILE A 86 -5.56 -1.27 -16.29
N GLY A 87 -6.10 -0.29 -15.57
CA GLY A 87 -7.48 -0.29 -15.11
C GLY A 87 -7.54 0.15 -13.66
N THR A 88 -8.74 0.15 -13.07
CA THR A 88 -8.89 0.36 -11.63
C THR A 88 -8.89 -1.00 -10.95
N ASP A 89 -7.76 -1.36 -10.38
CA ASP A 89 -7.51 -2.69 -9.86
C ASP A 89 -7.71 -2.77 -8.34
N THR A 90 -8.03 -3.96 -7.85
CA THR A 90 -8.05 -4.28 -6.42
C THR A 90 -7.10 -5.43 -6.16
N ILE A 91 -6.01 -5.17 -5.45
CA ILE A 91 -4.91 -6.12 -5.25
C ILE A 91 -4.70 -6.37 -3.76
N LEU A 92 -4.72 -7.65 -3.36
CA LEU A 92 -4.51 -8.08 -1.98
C LEU A 92 -3.36 -9.09 -1.94
N GLY A 93 -2.28 -8.75 -1.23
CA GLY A 93 -1.12 -9.62 -1.00
C GLY A 93 -1.51 -10.86 -0.19
N GLY A 94 -1.89 -10.65 1.06
CA GLY A 94 -2.36 -11.70 1.95
C GLY A 94 -1.37 -11.94 3.07
N THR A 95 -0.72 -13.11 3.10
CA THR A 95 0.32 -13.41 4.10
C THR A 95 1.65 -13.72 3.43
N GLY A 96 2.72 -13.12 3.93
CA GLY A 96 4.08 -13.24 3.42
C GLY A 96 4.61 -11.87 3.01
N ASP A 97 5.87 -11.80 2.57
CA ASP A 97 6.45 -10.52 2.13
C ASP A 97 6.12 -10.31 0.64
N ASP A 98 5.12 -9.49 0.34
CA ASP A 98 4.55 -9.34 -0.99
C ASP A 98 5.09 -8.13 -1.77
N GLN A 99 5.11 -8.24 -3.09
CA GLN A 99 5.39 -7.13 -4.01
C GLN A 99 4.13 -6.83 -4.81
N ILE A 100 3.59 -5.61 -4.69
CA ILE A 100 2.36 -5.19 -5.32
C ILE A 100 2.63 -3.96 -6.18
N ILE A 101 2.22 -4.00 -7.45
CA ILE A 101 2.24 -2.84 -8.35
C ILE A 101 0.84 -2.64 -8.92
N GLY A 102 0.24 -1.47 -8.65
CA GLY A 102 -1.07 -1.07 -9.19
C GLY A 102 -0.99 -0.91 -10.71
N GLY A 103 -0.35 0.17 -11.17
CA GLY A 103 -0.12 0.41 -12.59
C GLY A 103 -0.76 1.73 -13.05
N ASP A 104 -1.48 1.68 -14.16
CA ASP A 104 -2.22 2.81 -14.70
C ASP A 104 -3.68 2.73 -14.24
N GLY A 105 -4.13 3.63 -13.37
CA GLY A 105 -5.52 3.73 -12.92
C GLY A 105 -5.61 4.10 -11.45
N ASP A 106 -6.83 4.31 -10.95
CA ASP A 106 -7.02 4.58 -9.52
C ASP A 106 -7.17 3.21 -8.82
N ASP A 107 -6.12 2.73 -8.14
CA ASP A 107 -6.05 1.36 -7.62
C ASP A 107 -6.28 1.26 -6.10
N ILE A 108 -6.67 0.05 -5.65
CA ILE A 108 -6.74 -0.30 -4.23
C ILE A 108 -5.75 -1.44 -3.96
N MET A 109 -4.79 -1.20 -3.07
CA MET A 109 -3.75 -2.17 -2.71
C MET A 109 -3.71 -2.42 -1.21
N VAL A 110 -3.64 -3.69 -0.82
CA VAL A 110 -3.47 -4.12 0.58
C VAL A 110 -2.35 -5.15 0.64
N GLY A 111 -1.28 -4.88 1.38
CA GLY A 111 -0.17 -5.81 1.61
C GLY A 111 -0.63 -7.01 2.45
N GLY A 112 -0.90 -6.77 3.73
CA GLY A 112 -1.46 -7.79 4.62
C GLY A 112 -0.52 -8.12 5.77
N GLU A 113 -0.21 -9.40 5.98
CA GLU A 113 0.76 -9.82 7.00
C GLU A 113 2.14 -10.01 6.36
N GLY A 114 3.15 -9.23 6.72
CA GLY A 114 4.49 -9.38 6.17
C GLY A 114 5.18 -8.03 5.97
N ASN A 115 6.39 -8.04 5.41
CA ASN A 115 7.04 -6.78 5.03
C ASN A 115 6.80 -6.56 3.54
N ASP A 116 5.79 -5.75 3.23
CA ASP A 116 5.27 -5.61 1.89
C ASP A 116 5.87 -4.41 1.17
N SER A 117 5.90 -4.48 -0.16
CA SER A 117 6.31 -3.38 -1.03
C SER A 117 5.20 -3.07 -2.02
N LEU A 118 4.53 -1.94 -1.83
CA LEU A 118 3.42 -1.49 -2.67
C LEU A 118 3.84 -0.26 -3.50
N LEU A 119 3.52 -0.25 -4.79
CA LEU A 119 3.75 0.86 -5.72
C LEU A 119 2.49 1.15 -6.54
N GLY A 120 1.87 2.33 -6.36
CA GLY A 120 0.70 2.75 -7.12
C GLY A 120 0.98 3.05 -8.59
N SER A 121 1.98 3.90 -8.84
CA SER A 121 2.43 4.36 -10.17
C SER A 121 1.64 5.56 -10.71
N LEU A 122 0.57 5.36 -11.49
CA LEU A 122 -0.19 6.46 -12.10
C LEU A 122 -1.67 6.37 -11.71
N GLY A 123 -2.21 7.43 -11.13
CA GLY A 123 -3.60 7.49 -10.71
C GLY A 123 -3.70 7.84 -9.24
N ASN A 124 -4.92 7.92 -8.71
CA ASN A 124 -5.14 8.22 -7.30
C ASN A 124 -5.35 6.90 -6.55
N ASP A 125 -4.29 6.45 -5.90
CA ASP A 125 -4.23 5.11 -5.33
C ASP A 125 -4.58 5.10 -3.84
N ALA A 126 -5.17 4.01 -3.37
CA ALA A 126 -5.41 3.75 -1.96
C ALA A 126 -4.61 2.52 -1.51
N MET A 127 -3.64 2.74 -0.63
CA MET A 127 -2.64 1.75 -0.24
C MET A 127 -2.67 1.51 1.27
N ASP A 128 -2.67 0.24 1.67
CA ASP A 128 -2.63 -0.20 3.06
C ASP A 128 -1.53 -1.25 3.24
N GLY A 129 -0.47 -0.93 3.99
CA GLY A 129 0.67 -1.83 4.23
C GLY A 129 0.23 -3.07 4.99
N GLY A 130 -0.40 -2.86 6.13
CA GLY A 130 -0.98 -3.94 6.92
C GLY A 130 -0.24 -4.12 8.23
N SER A 131 0.48 -5.23 8.38
CA SER A 131 1.28 -5.49 9.57
C SER A 131 2.66 -5.96 9.16
N GLY A 132 3.68 -5.31 9.69
CA GLY A 132 5.07 -5.57 9.33
C GLY A 132 5.75 -4.24 9.06
N ALA A 133 6.95 -4.28 8.48
CA ALA A 133 7.67 -3.08 8.09
C ALA A 133 7.53 -2.88 6.58
N ASP A 134 6.64 -1.99 6.17
CA ASP A 134 6.18 -1.88 4.80
C ASP A 134 6.82 -0.71 4.05
N VAL A 135 6.81 -0.79 2.72
CA VAL A 135 7.24 0.28 1.83
C VAL A 135 6.10 0.62 0.88
N LEU A 136 5.55 1.82 1.01
CA LEU A 136 4.44 2.31 0.19
C LEU A 136 4.91 3.51 -0.64
N HIS A 137 4.66 3.46 -1.94
CA HIS A 137 4.92 4.58 -2.84
C HIS A 137 3.69 4.83 -3.73
N GLY A 138 3.02 5.97 -3.55
CA GLY A 138 1.84 6.36 -4.31
C GLY A 138 2.18 6.55 -5.79
N GLY A 139 3.06 7.51 -6.08
CA GLY A 139 3.57 7.73 -7.42
C GLY A 139 3.08 9.06 -7.97
N SER A 140 2.19 9.06 -8.95
CA SER A 140 1.60 10.28 -9.51
C SER A 140 0.09 10.27 -9.36
N GLY A 141 -0.47 11.27 -8.70
CA GLY A 141 -1.89 11.38 -8.38
C GLY A 141 -2.05 11.83 -6.93
N ASP A 142 -3.30 12.05 -6.51
CA ASP A 142 -3.60 12.38 -5.12
C ASP A 142 -3.84 11.06 -4.36
N ASP A 143 -2.82 10.53 -3.69
CA ASP A 143 -2.80 9.19 -3.13
C ASP A 143 -3.18 9.13 -1.64
N ILE A 144 -3.62 7.96 -1.17
CA ILE A 144 -3.86 7.68 0.25
C ILE A 144 -3.01 6.49 0.67
N LEU A 145 -2.01 6.73 1.51
CA LEU A 145 -1.09 5.71 2.01
C LEU A 145 -1.31 5.49 3.50
N ASN A 146 -1.48 4.24 3.92
CA ASN A 146 -1.66 3.85 5.31
C ASN A 146 -0.66 2.75 5.67
N GLY A 147 0.38 3.09 6.45
CA GLY A 147 1.35 2.10 6.94
C GLY A 147 0.71 1.06 7.86
N ARG A 148 -0.29 1.51 8.66
CA ARG A 148 -0.86 0.77 9.80
C ARG A 148 0.20 0.40 10.86
N GLU A 149 -0.30 -0.05 12.00
CA GLU A 149 0.47 -0.28 13.24
C GLU A 149 1.15 0.98 13.81
N ALA A 150 1.33 0.99 15.13
CA ALA A 150 1.97 2.10 15.87
C ALA A 150 3.03 1.54 16.82
N ASP A 151 3.60 0.39 16.45
CA ASP A 151 4.55 -0.37 17.22
C ASP A 151 5.96 -0.01 16.76
N PHE A 152 6.75 0.64 17.62
CA PHE A 152 8.15 1.03 17.38
C PHE A 152 9.09 -0.09 16.85
N GLN A 153 8.65 -1.34 16.80
CA GLN A 153 9.43 -2.47 16.29
C GLN A 153 9.32 -2.65 14.77
N THR A 154 8.28 -2.10 14.14
CA THR A 154 8.10 -2.07 12.69
C THR A 154 8.08 -0.62 12.23
N ARG A 155 8.88 -0.31 11.20
CA ARG A 155 8.97 1.04 10.65
C ARG A 155 8.52 0.96 9.21
N ASP A 156 7.54 1.76 8.88
CA ASP A 156 7.09 1.89 7.51
C ASP A 156 7.80 3.05 6.81
N TYR A 157 7.88 2.93 5.49
CA TYR A 157 8.37 3.98 4.60
C TYR A 157 7.24 4.37 3.66
N LEU A 158 6.68 5.56 3.86
CA LEU A 158 5.57 6.08 3.06
C LEU A 158 6.08 7.23 2.19
N ASN A 159 5.87 7.13 0.88
CA ASN A 159 6.19 8.18 -0.08
C ASN A 159 4.99 8.48 -0.98
N GLY A 160 4.39 9.65 -0.83
CA GLY A 160 3.23 10.08 -1.62
C GLY A 160 3.61 10.22 -3.09
N GLY A 161 4.62 11.03 -3.36
CA GLY A 161 5.20 11.18 -4.68
C GLY A 161 4.81 12.52 -5.29
N ALA A 162 3.93 12.53 -6.28
CA ALA A 162 3.49 13.76 -6.94
C ALA A 162 1.97 13.88 -6.92
N GLY A 163 1.48 14.90 -6.22
CA GLY A 163 0.05 15.15 -6.05
C GLY A 163 -0.20 15.64 -4.63
N ASN A 164 -1.45 15.70 -4.21
CA ASN A 164 -1.80 16.10 -2.85
C ASN A 164 -2.18 14.85 -2.08
N ASP A 165 -1.23 14.33 -1.32
CA ASP A 165 -1.33 12.99 -0.77
C ASP A 165 -1.81 13.01 0.67
N ILE A 166 -2.40 11.91 1.13
CA ILE A 166 -2.73 11.67 2.54
C ILE A 166 -1.90 10.49 3.02
N LEU A 167 -0.97 10.76 3.94
CA LEU A 167 -0.06 9.76 4.50
C LEU A 167 -0.41 9.53 5.96
N LEU A 168 -0.94 8.35 6.25
CA LEU A 168 -1.30 7.87 7.58
C LEU A 168 -0.16 7.00 8.10
N GLY A 169 0.62 7.55 9.03
CA GLY A 169 1.71 6.84 9.70
C GLY A 169 1.57 6.85 11.22
N GLY A 170 2.36 6.00 11.85
CA GLY A 170 2.44 5.78 13.29
C GLY A 170 3.83 6.04 13.86
N ASP A 171 4.04 5.51 15.05
CA ASP A 171 5.27 5.66 15.82
C ASP A 171 6.44 4.91 15.16
N GLY A 172 7.45 5.64 14.70
CA GLY A 172 8.70 5.13 14.16
C GLY A 172 8.84 5.27 12.64
N ASP A 173 7.80 5.68 11.95
CA ASP A 173 7.71 5.71 10.49
C ASP A 173 8.55 6.83 9.85
N ASN A 174 8.95 6.57 8.61
CA ASN A 174 9.52 7.58 7.72
C ASN A 174 8.49 7.96 6.66
N ILE A 175 8.12 9.24 6.64
CA ILE A 175 7.04 9.73 5.81
C ILE A 175 7.56 10.88 4.93
N ASN A 176 7.30 10.77 3.64
CA ASN A 176 7.66 11.76 2.64
C ASN A 176 6.43 12.07 1.78
N GLY A 177 5.93 13.30 1.83
CA GLY A 177 4.81 13.73 0.96
C GLY A 177 5.23 13.82 -0.51
N GLY A 178 6.43 14.37 -0.76
CA GLY A 178 6.93 14.62 -2.10
C GLY A 178 6.48 15.98 -2.62
N THR A 179 5.95 16.03 -3.85
CA THR A 179 5.53 17.30 -4.44
C THR A 179 4.03 17.49 -4.35
N GLY A 180 3.60 18.59 -3.75
CA GLY A 180 2.20 19.01 -3.75
C GLY A 180 1.83 19.60 -2.40
N GLN A 181 0.56 19.46 -2.01
CA GLN A 181 0.06 19.89 -0.71
C GLN A 181 -0.40 18.67 0.07
N ASP A 182 0.48 18.16 0.91
CA ASP A 182 0.27 16.84 1.51
C ASP A 182 -0.33 16.93 2.91
N ILE A 183 -0.98 15.85 3.34
CA ILE A 183 -1.54 15.69 4.67
C ILE A 183 -0.81 14.55 5.38
N PHE A 184 -0.09 14.90 6.44
CA PHE A 184 0.53 13.93 7.35
C PHE A 184 -0.44 13.67 8.52
N ALA A 185 -1.13 12.53 8.48
CA ALA A 185 -2.10 12.13 9.48
C ALA A 185 -1.48 11.15 10.49
N LEU A 186 -1.23 11.64 11.70
CA LEU A 186 -0.55 10.88 12.76
C LEU A 186 -1.56 10.45 13.82
N LEU A 187 -1.71 9.14 14.03
CA LEU A 187 -2.61 8.58 15.03
C LEU A 187 -1.87 8.38 16.36
N SER A 188 -2.04 9.31 17.31
CA SER A 188 -1.37 9.25 18.61
C SER A 188 -2.15 8.37 19.60
N HIS A 189 -1.56 7.24 19.97
CA HIS A 189 -1.90 6.50 21.21
C HIS A 189 -0.88 6.77 22.35
N ALA A 190 0.26 7.41 22.03
CA ALA A 190 1.34 7.82 22.94
C ALA A 190 2.16 8.98 22.31
N THR A 191 3.38 9.25 22.81
CA THR A 191 4.32 10.16 22.13
C THR A 191 4.77 9.54 20.81
N THR A 192 4.15 9.96 19.71
CA THR A 192 4.46 9.45 18.37
C THR A 192 5.74 10.07 17.84
N GLU A 193 6.73 9.25 17.53
CA GLU A 193 8.00 9.71 16.94
C GLU A 193 7.97 9.43 15.44
N VAL A 194 8.07 10.46 14.60
CA VAL A 194 7.94 10.31 13.14
C VAL A 194 9.04 11.10 12.45
N ASP A 195 9.68 10.48 11.46
CA ASP A 195 10.62 11.13 10.57
C ASP A 195 9.86 11.70 9.37
N ILE A 196 9.80 13.03 9.22
CA ILE A 196 9.17 13.68 8.06
C ILE A 196 10.23 14.45 7.26
N ASP A 197 10.54 13.98 6.06
CA ASP A 197 11.73 14.40 5.31
C ASP A 197 11.49 15.52 4.26
N ASP A 198 10.25 15.82 3.84
CA ASP A 198 9.97 16.81 2.78
C ASP A 198 8.77 17.74 3.07
N MET A 199 8.59 18.14 4.33
CA MET A 199 7.48 19.03 4.66
C MET A 199 7.67 20.46 4.11
N THR A 200 6.73 20.89 3.29
CA THR A 200 6.62 22.24 2.73
C THR A 200 5.73 23.14 3.59
N ASN A 201 5.63 24.42 3.23
CA ASN A 201 4.73 25.37 3.88
C ASN A 201 3.28 25.30 3.37
N GLU A 202 2.97 24.33 2.51
CA GLU A 202 1.63 24.07 1.99
C GLU A 202 1.01 22.80 2.60
N ASP A 203 1.85 21.96 3.20
CA ASP A 203 1.43 20.70 3.82
C ASP A 203 0.76 20.92 5.18
N VAL A 204 -0.06 19.96 5.56
CA VAL A 204 -0.85 19.98 6.80
C VAL A 204 -0.48 18.77 7.65
N ILE A 205 -0.28 18.99 8.94
CA ILE A 205 -0.18 17.90 9.92
C ILE A 205 -1.52 17.78 10.63
N VAL A 206 -2.11 16.59 10.59
CA VAL A 206 -3.30 16.24 11.35
C VAL A 206 -2.89 15.24 12.43
N ILE A 207 -3.23 15.54 13.68
CA ILE A 207 -2.99 14.63 14.80
C ILE A 207 -4.31 14.17 15.37
N GLY A 208 -4.53 12.85 15.37
CA GLY A 208 -5.59 12.23 16.13
C GLY A 208 -5.25 12.24 17.62
N TYR A 209 -6.12 12.82 18.44
CA TYR A 209 -5.94 12.91 19.89
C TYR A 209 -7.09 12.25 20.63
N GLU A 210 -6.79 11.26 21.46
CA GLU A 210 -7.78 10.66 22.34
C GLU A 210 -8.14 11.61 23.50
N GLY A 211 -9.37 12.15 23.48
CA GLY A 211 -9.92 12.94 24.59
C GLY A 211 -10.29 14.38 24.22
N SER A 212 -10.29 15.26 25.22
CA SER A 212 -10.61 16.68 25.01
C SER A 212 -9.45 17.40 24.35
N LEU A 213 -9.73 18.16 23.28
CA LEU A 213 -8.72 18.92 22.54
C LEU A 213 -7.90 19.86 23.47
N PRO A 214 -6.60 19.60 23.68
CA PRO A 214 -5.68 20.44 24.46
C PRO A 214 -5.31 21.74 23.74
N GLU A 215 -4.66 22.66 24.47
CA GLU A 215 -3.91 23.72 23.79
C GLU A 215 -2.61 23.18 23.19
N LEU A 216 -2.39 23.47 21.91
CA LEU A 216 -1.21 23.10 21.16
C LEU A 216 -0.09 24.11 21.37
N SER A 217 1.11 23.61 21.62
CA SER A 217 2.34 24.38 21.63
C SER A 217 3.49 23.55 21.09
N THR A 218 4.65 24.16 20.86
CA THR A 218 5.83 23.45 20.37
C THR A 218 7.07 23.76 21.16
N ILE A 219 7.99 22.80 21.19
CA ILE A 219 9.36 23.00 21.62
C ILE A 219 10.30 22.33 20.63
N THR A 220 11.32 23.06 20.20
CA THR A 220 12.38 22.54 19.33
C THR A 220 13.57 22.11 20.19
N ASP A 221 14.16 20.96 19.90
CA ASP A 221 15.45 20.53 20.47
C ASP A 221 16.43 20.10 19.38
N ASP A 222 17.43 19.26 19.68
CA ASP A 222 18.62 18.95 18.86
C ASP A 222 18.31 18.17 17.54
N GLY A 223 17.33 18.62 16.76
CA GLY A 223 17.09 18.12 15.40
C GLY A 223 15.61 18.06 14.95
N GLY A 224 14.66 18.26 15.87
CA GLY A 224 13.24 18.10 15.56
C GLY A 224 12.31 19.04 16.34
N LEU A 225 11.02 18.82 16.13
CA LEU A 225 9.92 19.59 16.68
C LEU A 225 9.04 18.69 17.55
N HIS A 226 8.99 18.98 18.85
CA HIS A 226 7.99 18.39 19.72
C HIS A 226 6.70 19.17 19.62
N LEU A 227 5.61 18.47 19.34
CA LEU A 227 4.24 18.97 19.46
C LEU A 227 3.73 18.62 20.86
N LEU A 228 3.30 19.64 21.59
CA LEU A 228 2.88 19.53 22.98
C LEU A 228 1.37 19.78 23.11
N ALA A 229 0.68 18.87 23.78
CA ALA A 229 -0.68 18.99 24.29
C ALA A 229 -0.65 19.33 25.79
N ASP A 230 -1.09 20.52 26.18
CA ASP A 230 -1.11 20.97 27.59
C ASP A 230 0.26 20.77 28.29
N GLY A 231 1.35 20.92 27.53
CA GLY A 231 2.73 20.76 28.00
C GLY A 231 3.26 19.31 28.02
N THR A 232 2.49 18.34 27.53
CA THR A 232 2.93 16.95 27.34
C THR A 232 3.21 16.70 25.87
N SER A 233 4.36 16.10 25.53
CA SER A 233 4.65 15.74 24.14
C SER A 233 3.66 14.69 23.64
N ILE A 234 3.14 14.91 22.44
CA ILE A 234 2.22 13.99 21.74
C ILE A 234 2.80 13.52 20.41
N ALA A 235 3.69 14.32 19.82
CA ALA A 235 4.47 13.89 18.67
C ALA A 235 5.85 14.54 18.70
N TYR A 236 6.86 13.81 18.26
CA TYR A 236 8.19 14.32 17.96
C TYR A 236 8.48 14.11 16.48
N LEU A 237 8.65 15.21 15.77
CA LEU A 237 8.83 15.22 14.33
C LEU A 237 10.28 15.55 14.00
N HIS A 238 11.00 14.60 13.42
CA HIS A 238 12.35 14.85 12.91
C HIS A 238 12.29 15.51 11.54
N GLY A 239 13.38 16.17 11.13
CA GLY A 239 13.49 16.83 9.82
C GLY A 239 12.84 18.21 9.75
N ILE A 240 11.98 18.56 10.70
CA ILE A 240 11.25 19.84 10.73
C ILE A 240 11.92 20.84 11.67
N ALA A 241 12.56 21.87 11.09
CA ALA A 241 13.20 22.93 11.87
C ALA A 241 12.28 24.12 12.20
N ASN A 242 11.25 24.38 11.39
CA ASN A 242 10.26 25.44 11.61
C ASN A 242 8.91 25.03 10.99
N LEU A 243 7.87 24.98 11.81
CA LEU A 243 6.51 24.67 11.38
C LEU A 243 5.59 25.87 11.61
N ASP A 244 4.78 26.24 10.61
CA ASP A 244 3.68 27.17 10.82
C ASP A 244 2.55 26.44 11.56
N MET A 245 2.31 26.79 12.82
CA MET A 245 1.28 26.15 13.63
C MET A 245 -0.14 26.32 13.09
N SER A 246 -0.38 27.21 12.12
CA SER A 246 -1.67 27.28 11.42
C SER A 246 -1.94 26.08 10.50
N LEU A 247 -0.88 25.31 10.17
CA LEU A 247 -0.93 24.08 9.38
C LEU A 247 -1.03 22.82 10.25
N VAL A 248 -1.12 22.97 11.57
CA VAL A 248 -1.31 21.85 12.51
C VAL A 248 -2.74 21.81 12.99
N GLN A 249 -3.40 20.68 12.77
CA GLN A 249 -4.77 20.44 13.20
C GLN A 249 -4.82 19.29 14.20
N LEU A 250 -5.60 19.50 15.27
CA LEU A 250 -5.89 18.46 16.24
C LEU A 250 -7.34 18.00 16.07
N VAL A 251 -7.52 16.70 15.92
CA VAL A 251 -8.83 16.08 15.74
C VAL A 251 -9.08 15.13 16.89
N ALA A 252 -10.23 15.26 17.55
CA ALA A 252 -10.61 14.35 18.62
C ALA A 252 -11.11 13.04 18.01
N LEU A 253 -10.60 11.91 18.51
CA LEU A 253 -11.00 10.55 18.13
C LEU A 253 -12.16 10.03 19.00
#